data_AF-A0AAU6CPF7-F1
#
_entry.id   AF-A0AAU6CPF7-F1
#
_cell.length_a   1.000
_cell.length_b   1.000
_cell.length_c   1.000
_cell.angle_alpha   90.00
_cell.angle_beta   90.00
_cell.angle_gamma   90.00
#
_symmetry.space_group_name_H-M   'P 1'
#
loop_
_entity.id
_entity.type
_entity.pdbx_description
1 polymer ?
#
loop_
_entity_poly.entity_id
_entity_poly.type
_entity_poly.pdbx_seq_one_letter_code
_entity_poly.pdbx_strand_id
1 'polypeptide(L)'
;MRTVALEARGHDALEFRVRTAYEEFVAPGAARFRIHGEVRRLHDLVRLSWEWAPVDGGETQGGGLQVLLLGPDGRIATDYQFIGL
;
A
#
# COMPACT_ATOMS: atom_id res chain seq x y z
N MET A 1 -10.76 -16.58 -15.84
CA MET A 1 -10.54 -15.14 -16.05
C MET A 1 -9.09 -14.83 -15.66
N ARG A 2 -8.26 -14.32 -16.56
CA ARG A 2 -6.85 -14.04 -16.27
C ARG A 2 -6.74 -12.57 -15.87
N THR A 3 -6.63 -12.30 -14.57
CA THR A 3 -6.44 -10.94 -14.06
C THR A 3 -5.01 -10.50 -14.35
N VAL A 4 -4.84 -9.31 -14.95
CA VAL A 4 -3.51 -8.69 -15.07
C VAL A 4 -3.13 -8.15 -13.70
N ALA A 5 -2.05 -8.65 -13.12
CA ALA A 5 -1.53 -8.20 -11.84
C ALA A 5 -0.13 -7.61 -12.04
N LEU A 6 0.11 -6.44 -11.45
CA LEU A 6 1.45 -5.88 -11.35
C LEU A 6 2.18 -6.55 -10.20
N GLU A 7 3.20 -7.34 -10.50
CA GLU A 7 4.00 -8.07 -9.52
C GLU A 7 5.40 -7.45 -9.36
N ALA A 8 5.89 -7.38 -8.13
CA ALA A 8 7.27 -7.07 -7.79
C ALA A 8 7.77 -8.14 -6.82
N ARG A 9 8.96 -8.70 -7.07
CA ARG A 9 9.52 -9.82 -6.30
C ARG A 9 10.95 -9.50 -5.88
N GLY A 10 11.24 -9.64 -4.59
CA GLY A 10 12.52 -9.26 -4.00
C GLY A 10 12.61 -7.76 -3.67
N HIS A 11 13.54 -7.41 -2.78
CA HIS A 11 13.65 -6.05 -2.24
C HIS A 11 13.92 -5.00 -3.33
N ASP A 12 14.78 -5.28 -4.31
CA ASP A 12 15.12 -4.30 -5.35
C ASP A 12 13.90 -3.92 -6.22
N ALA A 13 13.09 -4.91 -6.61
CA ALA A 13 11.88 -4.67 -7.40
C ALA A 13 10.80 -3.94 -6.58
N LEU A 14 10.69 -4.28 -5.29
CA LEU A 14 9.78 -3.61 -4.35
C LEU A 14 10.23 -2.16 -4.12
N GLU A 15 11.51 -1.93 -3.89
CA GLU A 15 12.09 -0.60 -3.71
C GLU A 15 11.86 0.24 -4.96
N PHE A 16 12.15 -0.28 -6.15
CA PHE A 16 11.88 0.43 -7.41
C PHE A 16 10.40 0.84 -7.50
N ARG A 17 9.48 -0.09 -7.23
CA ARG A 17 8.03 0.19 -7.28
C ARG A 17 7.61 1.25 -6.27
N VAL A 18 8.03 1.13 -5.01
CA VAL A 18 7.67 2.06 -3.93
C VAL A 18 8.31 3.43 -4.16
N ARG A 19 9.57 3.46 -4.60
CA ARG A 19 10.32 4.69 -4.89
C ARG A 19 9.67 5.49 -6.00
N THR A 20 9.22 4.87 -7.09
CA THR A 20 8.51 5.58 -8.16
C THR A 20 7.27 6.32 -7.63
N ALA A 21 6.44 5.66 -6.82
CA ALA A 21 5.27 6.31 -6.21
C ALA A 21 5.66 7.39 -5.18
N TYR A 22 6.73 7.16 -4.41
CA TYR A 22 7.23 8.13 -3.45
C TYR A 22 7.75 9.41 -4.14
N GLU A 23 8.58 9.27 -5.17
CA GLU A 23 9.15 10.38 -5.93
C GLU A 23 8.06 11.20 -6.65
N GLU A 24 7.02 10.54 -7.14
CA GLU A 24 5.90 11.20 -7.82
C GLU A 24 4.96 11.93 -6.85
N PHE A 25 4.54 11.28 -5.77
CA PHE A 25 3.44 11.78 -4.94
C PHE A 25 3.88 12.33 -3.58
N VAL A 26 4.92 11.79 -2.96
CA VAL A 26 5.24 12.09 -1.55
C VAL A 26 6.42 13.06 -1.43
N ALA A 27 7.53 12.81 -2.13
CA ALA A 27 8.73 13.64 -2.07
C ALA A 27 8.46 15.12 -2.42
N PRO A 28 7.62 15.45 -3.42
CA PRO A 28 7.26 16.83 -3.74
C PRO A 28 6.27 17.46 -2.74
N GLY A 29 5.76 16.68 -1.77
CA GLY A 29 4.72 17.12 -0.85
C GLY A 29 3.33 17.19 -1.51
N ALA A 30 3.05 16.37 -2.53
CA ALA A 30 1.77 16.40 -3.23
C ALA A 30 0.69 15.57 -2.52
N ALA A 31 1.05 14.45 -1.90
CA ALA A 31 0.12 13.52 -1.25
C ALA A 31 0.56 13.10 0.15
N ARG A 32 -0.42 12.89 1.03
CA ARG A 32 -0.29 12.17 2.31
C ARG A 32 -1.14 10.91 2.28
N PHE A 33 -0.53 9.79 2.62
CA PHE A 33 -1.20 8.50 2.77
C PHE A 33 -1.56 8.27 4.24
N ARG A 34 -2.75 7.75 4.51
CA ARG A 34 -3.23 7.45 5.86
C ARG A 34 -4.07 6.18 5.90
N ILE A 35 -4.12 5.54 7.06
CA ILE A 35 -5.05 4.44 7.30
C ILE A 35 -6.49 4.97 7.19
N HIS A 36 -7.32 4.19 6.50
CA HIS A 36 -8.75 4.43 6.37
C HIS A 36 -9.51 3.31 7.08
N GLY A 37 -10.23 3.65 8.16
CA GLY A 37 -10.99 2.68 8.94
C GLY A 37 -10.14 1.79 9.84
N GLU A 38 -10.59 0.54 10.02
CA GLU A 38 -10.02 -0.40 11.00
C GLU A 38 -8.87 -1.23 10.41
N VAL A 39 -7.80 -1.39 11.18
CA VAL A 39 -6.74 -2.38 10.91
C VAL A 39 -7.08 -3.67 11.65
N ARG A 40 -7.10 -4.79 10.93
CA ARG A 40 -7.38 -6.12 11.49
C ARG A 40 -6.16 -7.01 11.37
N ARG A 41 -5.96 -7.86 12.38
CA ARG A 41 -4.99 -8.95 12.32
C ARG A 41 -5.65 -10.26 12.73
N LEU A 42 -5.34 -11.32 11.98
CA LEU A 42 -5.68 -12.70 12.32
C LEU A 42 -4.44 -13.55 12.06
N HIS A 43 -3.85 -14.08 13.13
CA HIS A 43 -2.55 -14.78 13.08
C HIS A 43 -1.45 -13.94 12.42
N ASP A 44 -0.92 -14.40 11.28
CA ASP A 44 0.10 -13.80 10.44
C ASP A 44 -0.47 -12.93 9.32
N LEU A 45 -1.80 -12.83 9.19
CA LEU A 45 -2.47 -12.00 8.20
C LEU A 45 -2.87 -10.64 8.80
N VAL A 46 -2.48 -9.56 8.15
CA VAL A 46 -2.91 -8.18 8.46
C VAL A 46 -3.74 -7.64 7.30
N ARG A 47 -4.89 -7.03 7.61
CA ARG A 47 -5.76 -6.35 6.66
C ARG A 47 -5.91 -4.90 7.08
N LEU A 48 -5.68 -3.98 6.14
CA LEU A 48 -5.92 -2.55 6.35
C LEU A 48 -6.41 -1.90 5.07
N SER A 49 -7.23 -0.87 5.19
CA SER A 49 -7.49 0.04 4.08
C SER A 49 -6.69 1.32 4.25
N TRP A 50 -6.34 1.94 3.14
CA TRP A 50 -5.62 3.19 3.11
C TRP A 50 -6.25 4.14 2.11
N GLU A 51 -6.01 5.42 2.32
CA GLU A 51 -6.40 6.48 1.40
C GLU A 51 -5.28 7.51 1.30
N TRP A 52 -5.28 8.30 0.23
CA TRP A 52 -4.38 9.42 0.07
C TRP A 52 -5.13 10.68 -0.33
N ALA A 53 -4.66 11.81 0.20
CA ALA A 53 -5.22 13.14 -0.05
C ALA A 53 -4.09 14.16 -0.25
N PRO A 54 -4.37 15.29 -0.92
CA PRO A 54 -3.45 16.41 -1.01
C PRO A 54 -2.98 16.90 0.36
N VAL A 55 -1.73 17.34 0.43
CA VAL A 55 -1.10 17.79 1.67
C VAL A 55 -1.76 19.05 2.24
N ASP A 56 -2.34 19.89 1.37
CA ASP A 56 -3.05 21.12 1.71
C ASP A 56 -4.47 20.91 2.26
N GLY A 57 -4.88 19.65 2.44
CA GLY A 57 -6.17 19.31 3.06
C GLY A 57 -7.33 19.17 2.07
N GLY A 58 -7.04 19.01 0.78
CA GLY A 58 -8.04 18.62 -0.22
C GLY A 58 -8.70 17.26 0.04
N GLU A 59 -9.72 16.95 -0.75
CA GLU A 59 -10.45 15.68 -0.67
C GLU A 59 -9.57 14.46 -0.96
N THR A 60 -9.98 13.29 -0.45
CA THR A 60 -9.34 12.01 -0.77
C THR A 60 -9.38 11.76 -2.27
N GLN A 61 -8.21 11.48 -2.86
CA GLN A 61 -8.05 11.29 -4.31
C GLN A 61 -7.98 9.81 -4.71
N GLY A 62 -7.78 8.92 -3.74
CA GLY A 62 -7.80 7.49 -3.98
C GLY A 62 -7.43 6.70 -2.73
N GLY A 63 -7.40 5.39 -2.87
CA GLY A 63 -7.09 4.48 -1.79
C GLY A 63 -7.10 3.03 -2.25
N GLY A 64 -7.07 2.13 -1.27
CA GLY A 64 -7.06 0.72 -1.54
C GLY A 64 -7.15 -0.14 -0.29
N LEU A 65 -7.20 -1.45 -0.52
CA LEU A 65 -7.11 -2.49 0.49
C LEU A 65 -5.74 -3.16 0.40
N GLN A 66 -5.07 -3.29 1.53
CA GLN A 66 -3.84 -4.07 1.69
C GLN A 66 -4.15 -5.36 2.47
N VAL A 67 -3.59 -6.47 2.01
CA VAL A 67 -3.51 -7.72 2.76
C VAL A 67 -2.05 -8.15 2.84
N LEU A 68 -1.50 -8.11 4.05
CA LEU A 68 -0.11 -8.46 4.33
C LEU A 68 -0.05 -9.84 4.97
N LEU A 69 0.85 -10.69 4.50
CA LEU A 69 1.22 -11.93 5.17
C LEU A 69 2.58 -11.74 5.84
N LEU A 70 2.63 -12.02 7.13
CA LEU A 70 3.84 -11.91 7.94
C LEU A 70 4.60 -13.24 7.94
N GLY A 71 5.92 -13.17 7.87
CA GLY A 71 6.79 -14.33 8.05
C GLY A 71 6.92 -14.73 9.53
N PRO A 72 7.61 -15.86 9.81
CA PRO A 72 7.86 -16.33 11.18
C PRO A 72 8.63 -15.34 12.06
N ASP A 73 9.37 -14.41 11.47
CA ASP A 73 10.11 -13.34 12.15
C ASP A 73 9.27 -12.07 12.37
N GLY A 74 7.99 -12.11 12.00
CA GLY A 74 7.05 -11.00 12.11
C GLY A 74 7.21 -9.90 11.05
N ARG A 75 8.10 -10.07 10.06
CA ARG A 75 8.24 -9.12 8.94
C ARG A 75 7.24 -9.41 7.84
N ILE A 76 6.96 -8.43 6.98
CA ILE A 76 6.11 -8.63 5.80
C ILE A 76 6.84 -9.59 4.84
N ALA A 77 6.25 -10.76 4.61
CA ALA A 77 6.72 -11.72 3.64
C ALA A 77 6.03 -11.52 2.27
N THR A 78 4.74 -11.16 2.28
CA THR A 78 3.95 -10.92 1.08
C THR A 78 3.02 -9.74 1.29
N ASP A 79 2.85 -8.93 0.24
CA ASP A 79 1.95 -7.80 0.19
C ASP A 79 1.00 -7.93 -1.02
N TYR A 80 -0.30 -8.02 -0.76
CA TYR A 80 -1.35 -7.96 -1.77
C TYR A 80 -2.08 -6.63 -1.68
N GLN A 81 -2.13 -5.92 -2.81
CA GLN A 81 -2.75 -4.60 -2.90
C GLN A 81 -3.90 -4.62 -3.91
N PHE A 82 -5.08 -4.19 -3.47
CA PHE A 82 -6.22 -3.88 -4.32
C PHE A 82 -6.33 -2.36 -4.41
N ILE A 83 -6.20 -1.82 -5.61
CA ILE A 83 -6.33 -0.37 -5.87
C ILE A 83 -7.81 -0.03 -6.11
N GLY A 84 -8.27 1.05 -5.48
CA GLY A 84 -9.66 1.49 -5.51
C GLY A 84 -10.31 1.38 -4.13
N LEU A 85 -11.10 2.39 -3.79
CA LEU A 85 -12.04 2.39 -2.66
C LEU A 85 -13.44 2.05 -3.17
#